data_AF-A0A410FUP1-F1
#
_entry.id   AF-A0A410FUP1-F1
#
_cell.length_a   1.000
_cell.length_b   1.000
_cell.length_c   1.000
_cell.angle_alpha   90.00
_cell.angle_beta   90.00
_cell.angle_gamma   90.00
#
_symmetry.space_group_name_H-M   'P 1'
#
loop_
_entity.id
_entity.type
_entity.pdbx_description
1 polymer ?
#
loop_
_entity_poly.entity_id
_entity_poly.type
_entity_poly.pdbx_seq_one_letter_code
_entity_poly.pdbx_strand_id
1 'polypeptide(L)'
;MKKSLAAIVVLASVAGWAQSGPSPLGLVPTPVPGLSASIWTEKPQYAVGETARIHFSISQAAYVYIFDIEPTGRVRLIFPNPYSPNAYRPAGTHALPDQPTYQFRVAPPMGTETLQLVACTRPLSMPLGSYSDPYPLLGPDPESGRAAVLGLVPEPGCGCCVTAWTTFQIVSASSGSGFWPCPPCWGLGPCPPCSGFGFVGSGAGWFLDATGTWRFFVGDCPSGPGWCWYLGPDGRWNFKIQLCFGNCP
;
A
#
# COMPACT_ATOMS: atom_id res chain seq x y z
N MET A 1 -36.89 -14.59 -45.29
CA MET A 1 -35.95 -13.51 -44.89
C MET A 1 -36.40 -12.90 -43.57
N LYS A 2 -35.70 -13.17 -42.46
CA LYS A 2 -35.61 -12.30 -41.28
C LYS A 2 -34.43 -12.80 -40.43
N LYS A 3 -33.48 -11.90 -40.22
CA LYS A 3 -32.08 -12.16 -39.85
C LYS A 3 -31.98 -12.36 -38.34
N SER A 4 -31.45 -13.49 -37.88
CA SER A 4 -31.08 -13.70 -36.48
C SER A 4 -29.71 -13.05 -36.24
N LEU A 5 -29.67 -11.95 -35.48
CA LEU A 5 -28.44 -11.36 -34.99
C LEU A 5 -27.90 -12.22 -33.83
N ALA A 6 -26.76 -12.87 -34.04
CA ALA A 6 -25.96 -13.44 -32.98
C ALA A 6 -25.22 -12.31 -32.25
N ALA A 7 -25.54 -12.10 -30.97
CA ALA A 7 -24.79 -11.21 -30.10
C ALA A 7 -23.50 -11.91 -29.66
N ILE A 8 -22.36 -11.49 -30.21
CA ILE A 8 -21.03 -11.90 -29.76
C ILE A 8 -20.76 -11.15 -28.46
N VAL A 9 -20.86 -11.86 -27.33
CA VAL A 9 -20.38 -11.38 -26.03
C VAL A 9 -18.86 -11.52 -26.02
N VAL A 10 -18.16 -10.42 -26.27
CA VAL A 10 -16.71 -10.36 -26.06
C VAL A 10 -16.46 -10.24 -24.55
N LEU A 11 -16.13 -11.37 -23.92
CA LEU A 11 -15.57 -11.39 -22.57
C LEU A 11 -14.15 -10.80 -22.65
N ALA A 12 -14.03 -9.51 -22.36
CA ALA A 12 -12.76 -8.86 -22.10
C ALA A 12 -12.21 -9.43 -20.79
N SER A 13 -11.33 -10.43 -20.89
CA SER A 13 -10.52 -10.90 -19.78
C SER A 13 -9.55 -9.78 -19.41
N VAL A 14 -9.66 -9.27 -18.18
CA VAL A 14 -8.69 -8.33 -17.62
C VAL A 14 -7.43 -9.13 -17.31
N ALA A 15 -6.57 -9.32 -18.32
CA ALA A 15 -5.22 -9.80 -18.09
C ALA A 15 -4.45 -8.68 -17.37
N GLY A 16 -4.03 -8.93 -16.13
CA GLY A 16 -3.11 -8.05 -15.42
C GLY A 16 -1.83 -7.90 -16.23
N TRP A 17 -1.50 -6.67 -16.61
CA TRP A 17 -0.28 -6.37 -17.35
C TRP A 17 0.91 -6.57 -16.41
N ALA A 18 1.70 -7.61 -16.65
CA ALA A 18 3.06 -7.66 -16.12
C ALA A 18 3.84 -6.52 -16.80
N GLN A 19 4.40 -5.60 -16.01
CA GLN A 19 5.16 -4.47 -16.55
C GLN A 19 6.43 -5.00 -17.22
N SER A 20 6.51 -4.87 -18.54
CA SER A 20 7.72 -5.17 -19.30
C SER A 20 8.69 -3.99 -19.21
N GLY A 21 9.69 -4.10 -18.35
CA GLY A 21 10.73 -3.07 -18.15
C GLY A 21 11.75 -3.50 -17.09
N PRO A 22 12.93 -2.86 -17.04
CA PRO A 22 13.90 -3.10 -15.98
C PRO A 22 13.23 -2.80 -14.64
N SER A 23 13.37 -3.71 -13.68
CA SER A 23 12.86 -3.45 -12.34
C SER A 23 13.61 -2.29 -11.68
N PRO A 24 13.08 -1.68 -10.61
CA PRO A 24 13.82 -0.66 -9.85
C PRO A 24 15.18 -1.14 -9.31
N LEU A 25 15.36 -2.45 -9.15
CA LEU A 25 16.64 -3.06 -8.78
C LEU A 25 17.57 -3.31 -9.98
N GLY A 26 17.17 -2.92 -11.19
CA GLY A 26 17.92 -3.19 -12.43
C GLY A 26 17.93 -4.66 -12.82
N LEU A 27 17.08 -5.50 -12.21
CA LEU A 27 16.95 -6.90 -12.56
C LEU A 27 16.16 -7.01 -13.86
N VAL A 28 16.85 -7.30 -14.96
CA VAL A 28 16.21 -7.57 -16.25
C VAL A 28 15.72 -9.02 -16.26
N PRO A 29 14.45 -9.29 -16.58
CA PRO A 29 13.96 -10.66 -16.73
C PRO A 29 14.77 -11.39 -17.80
N THR A 30 15.62 -12.33 -17.40
CA THR A 30 16.26 -13.27 -18.31
C THR A 30 15.34 -14.47 -18.51
N PRO A 31 14.93 -14.78 -19.76
CA PRO A 31 14.09 -15.95 -20.02
C PRO A 31 14.82 -17.23 -19.62
N VAL A 32 14.25 -17.96 -18.66
CA VAL A 32 14.65 -19.33 -18.35
C VAL A 32 13.66 -20.25 -19.05
N PRO A 33 14.08 -21.23 -19.88
CA PRO A 33 13.16 -22.13 -20.55
C PRO A 33 12.18 -22.77 -19.56
N GLY A 34 10.89 -22.48 -19.73
CA GLY A 34 9.80 -23.02 -18.92
C GLY A 34 9.61 -22.41 -17.53
N LEU A 35 10.46 -21.48 -17.07
CA LEU A 35 10.26 -20.74 -15.82
C LEU A 35 9.92 -19.28 -16.16
N SER A 36 8.73 -18.85 -15.75
CA SER A 36 8.25 -17.48 -15.84
C SER A 36 7.54 -17.14 -14.54
N ALA A 37 7.60 -15.87 -14.14
CA ALA A 37 6.94 -15.40 -12.94
C ALA A 37 6.16 -14.11 -13.19
N SER A 38 5.14 -13.87 -12.36
CA SER A 38 4.36 -12.63 -12.33
C SER A 38 3.97 -12.34 -10.88
N ILE A 39 3.83 -11.07 -10.54
CA ILE A 39 3.41 -10.59 -9.21
C ILE A 39 2.48 -9.40 -9.39
N TRP A 40 1.43 -9.33 -8.58
CA TRP A 40 0.46 -8.23 -8.56
C TRP A 40 -0.19 -8.10 -7.19
N THR A 41 -0.77 -6.94 -6.92
CA THR A 41 -1.58 -6.68 -5.73
C THR A 41 -3.07 -6.64 -6.10
N GLU A 42 -3.97 -6.79 -5.12
CA GLU A 42 -5.41 -6.68 -5.37
C GLU A 42 -5.83 -5.27 -5.83
N LYS A 43 -5.12 -4.25 -5.37
CA LYS A 43 -5.37 -2.85 -5.71
C LYS A 43 -4.09 -2.17 -6.21
N PRO A 44 -4.19 -1.23 -7.15
CA PRO A 44 -3.07 -0.39 -7.58
C PRO A 44 -2.73 0.71 -6.55
N GLN A 45 -3.59 0.91 -5.54
CA GLN A 45 -3.45 1.93 -4.52
C GLN A 45 -3.99 1.40 -3.18
N TYR A 46 -3.27 1.70 -2.10
CA TYR A 46 -3.65 1.39 -0.74
C TYR A 46 -3.48 2.61 0.16
N ALA A 47 -4.43 2.79 1.09
CA ALA A 47 -4.33 3.73 2.18
C ALA A 47 -3.47 3.17 3.32
N VAL A 48 -2.74 4.03 4.03
CA VAL A 48 -2.06 3.66 5.28
C VAL A 48 -3.05 2.99 6.24
N GLY A 49 -2.66 1.83 6.78
CA GLY A 49 -3.47 1.01 7.68
C GLY A 49 -4.32 -0.06 6.98
N GLU A 50 -4.52 0.02 5.66
CA GLU A 50 -5.16 -1.06 4.90
C GLU A 50 -4.31 -2.34 4.91
N THR A 51 -5.00 -3.47 4.75
CA THR A 51 -4.33 -4.75 4.55
C THR A 51 -4.13 -5.00 3.06
N ALA A 52 -2.89 -5.25 2.67
CA ALA A 52 -2.54 -5.64 1.30
C ALA A 52 -2.53 -7.16 1.16
N ARG A 53 -2.96 -7.65 0.00
CA ARG A 53 -2.74 -9.03 -0.45
C ARG A 53 -1.89 -9.01 -1.71
N ILE A 54 -0.88 -9.86 -1.70
CA ILE A 54 0.09 -10.01 -2.78
C ILE A 54 -0.20 -11.35 -3.44
N HIS A 55 -0.36 -11.33 -4.75
CA HIS A 55 -0.51 -12.53 -5.55
C HIS A 55 0.70 -12.70 -6.47
N PHE A 56 1.09 -13.93 -6.69
CA PHE A 56 2.12 -14.24 -7.68
C PHE A 56 1.83 -15.57 -8.35
N SER A 57 2.33 -15.72 -9.57
CA SER A 57 2.22 -16.96 -10.34
C SER A 57 3.59 -17.36 -10.89
N ILE A 58 3.90 -18.66 -10.81
CA ILE A 58 5.11 -19.27 -11.35
C ILE A 58 4.74 -20.45 -12.25
N SER A 59 5.39 -20.59 -13.41
CA SER A 59 5.05 -21.63 -14.40
C SER A 59 5.57 -23.02 -14.05
N GLN A 60 6.56 -23.12 -13.16
CA GLN A 60 7.08 -24.38 -12.63
C GLN A 60 7.43 -24.21 -11.14
N ALA A 61 7.66 -25.31 -10.43
CA ALA A 61 8.01 -25.25 -9.02
C ALA A 61 9.37 -24.55 -8.81
N ALA A 62 9.44 -23.64 -7.85
CA ALA A 62 10.61 -22.80 -7.62
C ALA A 62 10.68 -22.32 -6.16
N TYR A 63 11.86 -21.85 -5.77
CA TYR A 63 12.06 -21.07 -4.55
C TYR A 63 11.76 -19.61 -4.85
N VAL A 64 10.80 -19.03 -4.13
CA VAL A 64 10.31 -17.67 -4.35
C VAL A 64 10.76 -16.77 -3.22
N TYR A 65 11.27 -15.60 -3.60
CA TYR A 65 11.68 -14.52 -2.71
C TYR A 65 10.96 -13.25 -3.16
N ILE A 66 10.32 -12.55 -2.23
CA ILE A 66 9.65 -11.29 -2.51
C ILE A 66 10.26 -10.21 -1.63
N PHE A 67 10.74 -9.17 -2.30
CA PHE A 67 11.32 -8.00 -1.69
C PHE A 67 10.34 -6.84 -1.80
N ASP A 68 10.23 -6.10 -0.72
CA ASP A 68 9.53 -4.84 -0.64
C ASP A 68 10.55 -3.71 -0.76
N ILE A 69 10.29 -2.75 -1.65
CA ILE A 69 11.12 -1.58 -1.88
C ILE A 69 10.24 -0.37 -1.55
N GLU A 70 10.49 0.19 -0.37
CA GLU A 70 9.74 1.32 0.15
C GLU A 70 9.89 2.56 -0.77
N PRO A 71 8.98 3.54 -0.68
CA PRO A 71 9.12 4.82 -1.36
C PRO A 71 10.43 5.57 -1.04
N THR A 72 11.03 5.30 0.12
CA THR A 72 12.35 5.87 0.51
C THR A 72 13.54 5.10 -0.07
N GLY A 73 13.28 3.96 -0.71
CA GLY A 73 14.31 3.10 -1.29
C GLY A 73 14.82 1.99 -0.38
N ARG A 74 14.33 1.91 0.86
CA ARG A 74 14.67 0.80 1.76
C ARG A 74 14.18 -0.51 1.17
N VAL A 75 15.05 -1.53 1.21
CA VAL A 75 14.74 -2.85 0.68
C VAL A 75 14.63 -3.85 1.82
N ARG A 76 13.50 -4.57 1.89
CA ARG A 76 13.25 -5.62 2.89
C ARG A 76 12.85 -6.93 2.22
N LEU A 77 13.25 -8.05 2.81
CA LEU A 77 12.70 -9.35 2.45
C LEU A 77 11.37 -9.57 3.17
N ILE A 78 10.26 -9.67 2.44
CA ILE A 78 8.93 -9.90 3.02
C ILE A 78 8.45 -11.35 2.89
N PHE A 79 9.04 -12.12 1.97
CA PHE A 79 8.80 -13.55 1.82
C PHE A 79 10.06 -14.27 1.32
N PRO A 80 10.45 -15.42 1.91
CA PRO A 80 9.87 -16.06 3.11
C PRO A 80 10.06 -15.21 4.38
N ASN A 81 9.26 -15.48 5.40
CA ASN A 81 9.33 -14.80 6.70
C ASN A 81 9.06 -15.79 7.85
N PRO A 82 9.23 -15.42 9.13
CA PRO A 82 9.03 -16.34 10.27
C PRO A 82 7.62 -16.94 10.37
N TYR A 83 6.62 -16.27 9.81
CA TYR A 83 5.24 -16.77 9.77
C TYR A 83 5.06 -17.76 8.63
N SER A 84 5.73 -17.55 7.50
CA SER A 84 5.75 -18.44 6.33
C SER A 84 7.16 -18.72 5.84
N PRO A 85 7.87 -19.65 6.50
CA PRO A 85 9.32 -19.83 6.32
C PRO A 85 9.70 -20.63 5.07
N ASN A 86 8.76 -21.40 4.50
CA ASN A 86 9.04 -22.22 3.34
C ASN A 86 9.02 -21.35 2.06
N ALA A 87 10.17 -21.12 1.44
CA ALA A 87 10.28 -20.40 0.17
C ALA A 87 9.85 -21.23 -1.06
N TYR A 88 9.81 -22.56 -0.96
CA TYR A 88 9.47 -23.43 -2.09
C TYR A 88 7.97 -23.38 -2.39
N ARG A 89 7.62 -23.16 -3.65
CA ARG A 89 6.23 -23.16 -4.13
C ARG A 89 6.09 -24.04 -5.38
N PRO A 90 5.01 -24.83 -5.48
CA PRO A 90 4.70 -25.56 -6.71
C PRO A 90 4.27 -24.58 -7.81
N ALA A 91 4.22 -25.07 -9.05
CA ALA A 91 3.66 -24.31 -10.17
C ALA A 91 2.23 -23.83 -9.86
N GLY A 92 1.88 -22.63 -10.35
CA GLY A 92 0.55 -22.05 -10.19
C GLY A 92 0.56 -20.70 -9.49
N THR A 93 -0.65 -20.24 -9.15
CA THR A 93 -0.88 -18.96 -8.48
C THR A 93 -0.97 -19.14 -6.97
N HIS A 94 -0.30 -18.25 -6.25
CA HIS A 94 -0.22 -18.22 -4.79
C HIS A 94 -0.62 -16.83 -4.29
N ALA A 95 -1.05 -16.76 -3.03
CA ALA A 95 -1.41 -15.52 -2.37
C ALA A 95 -0.70 -15.41 -1.03
N LEU A 96 -0.24 -14.21 -0.69
CA LEU A 96 0.30 -13.86 0.62
C LEU A 96 -0.56 -12.73 1.22
N PRO A 97 -0.84 -12.74 2.54
CA PRO A 97 -0.49 -13.78 3.49
C PRO A 97 -1.14 -15.14 3.18
N ASP A 98 -0.37 -16.21 3.34
CA ASP A 98 -0.77 -17.62 3.11
C ASP A 98 -1.13 -18.35 4.42
N GLN A 99 -1.00 -17.68 5.56
CA GLN A 99 -1.39 -18.18 6.87
C GLN A 99 -2.21 -17.14 7.63
N PRO A 100 -3.16 -17.54 8.48
CA PRO A 100 -3.98 -16.60 9.27
C PRO A 100 -3.19 -15.91 10.39
N THR A 101 -1.95 -16.31 10.62
CA THR A 101 -1.07 -15.84 11.70
C THR A 101 -0.44 -14.48 11.42
N TYR A 102 -0.52 -13.96 10.19
CA TYR A 102 0.05 -12.66 9.83
C TYR A 102 -0.76 -11.95 8.75
N GLN A 103 -0.54 -10.64 8.65
CA GLN A 103 -1.12 -9.77 7.64
C GLN A 103 -0.14 -8.69 7.22
N PHE A 104 -0.16 -8.31 5.94
CA PHE A 104 0.59 -7.13 5.48
C PHE A 104 -0.25 -5.90 5.69
N ARG A 105 0.14 -5.06 6.65
CA ARG A 105 -0.46 -3.74 6.87
C ARG A 105 0.39 -2.69 6.19
N VAL A 106 -0.24 -1.90 5.32
CA VAL A 106 0.41 -0.79 4.64
C VAL A 106 0.75 0.29 5.66
N ALA A 107 2.00 0.73 5.66
CA ALA A 107 2.54 1.70 6.61
C ALA A 107 3.19 2.87 5.87
N PRO A 108 3.44 4.01 6.53
CA PRO A 108 4.27 5.07 5.97
C PRO A 108 5.69 4.58 5.64
N PRO A 109 6.40 5.23 4.71
CA PRO A 109 6.09 6.51 4.06
C PRO A 109 5.08 6.40 2.91
N MET A 110 4.39 7.49 2.58
CA MET A 110 3.54 7.54 1.39
C MET A 110 4.40 7.60 0.12
N GLY A 111 3.85 7.11 -1.00
CA GLY A 111 4.51 7.15 -2.30
C GLY A 111 4.38 5.84 -3.06
N THR A 112 5.28 5.62 -4.02
CA THR A 112 5.29 4.39 -4.82
C THR A 112 6.04 3.30 -4.07
N GLU A 113 5.36 2.21 -3.78
CA GLU A 113 5.97 1.00 -3.25
C GLU A 113 6.15 -0.01 -4.40
N THR A 114 7.28 -0.71 -4.41
CA THR A 114 7.58 -1.72 -5.43
C THR A 114 7.78 -3.08 -4.78
N LEU A 115 7.09 -4.09 -5.32
CA LEU A 115 7.35 -5.48 -4.99
C LEU A 115 8.22 -6.10 -6.08
N GLN A 116 9.37 -6.64 -5.69
CA GLN A 116 10.22 -7.44 -6.56
C GLN A 116 10.10 -8.92 -6.17
N LEU A 117 9.69 -9.74 -7.13
CA LEU A 117 9.77 -11.18 -7.04
C LEU A 117 11.04 -11.70 -7.73
N VAL A 118 11.69 -12.66 -7.09
CA VAL A 118 12.75 -13.51 -7.65
C VAL A 118 12.36 -14.96 -7.44
N ALA A 119 12.28 -15.74 -8.52
CA ALA A 119 12.00 -17.16 -8.48
C ALA A 119 13.17 -17.95 -9.06
N CYS A 120 13.70 -18.90 -8.29
CA CYS A 120 14.88 -19.68 -8.66
C CYS A 120 14.61 -21.18 -8.58
N THR A 121 15.24 -21.96 -9.46
CA THR A 121 15.17 -23.43 -9.43
C THR A 121 15.98 -24.04 -8.28
N ARG A 122 16.86 -23.25 -7.67
CA ARG A 122 17.69 -23.61 -6.51
C ARG A 122 17.47 -22.61 -5.38
N PRO A 123 17.59 -23.04 -4.11
CA PRO A 123 17.43 -22.12 -2.99
C PRO A 123 18.57 -21.09 -2.97
N LEU A 124 18.21 -19.84 -2.68
CA LEU A 124 19.16 -18.76 -2.40
C LEU A 124 19.43 -18.68 -0.89
N SER A 125 20.68 -18.39 -0.55
CA SER A 125 21.07 -18.08 0.83
C SER A 125 20.67 -16.65 1.18
N MET A 126 19.51 -16.50 1.83
CA MET A 126 18.98 -15.20 2.23
C MET A 126 19.11 -15.00 3.75
N PRO A 127 19.35 -13.77 4.24
CA PRO A 127 19.21 -13.46 5.65
C PRO A 127 17.72 -13.49 6.02
N LEU A 128 17.27 -14.59 6.62
CA LEU A 128 15.88 -14.76 7.04
C LEU A 128 15.57 -13.90 8.27
N GLY A 129 14.36 -13.36 8.34
CA GLY A 129 13.86 -12.63 9.49
C GLY A 129 13.66 -13.52 10.73
N SER A 130 13.42 -12.88 11.86
CA SER A 130 13.05 -13.51 13.14
C SER A 130 11.72 -12.97 13.65
N TYR A 131 11.11 -13.57 14.68
CA TYR A 131 9.85 -13.03 15.22
C TYR A 131 9.98 -11.61 15.79
N SER A 132 11.18 -11.18 16.20
CA SER A 132 11.43 -9.81 16.66
C SER A 132 11.69 -8.83 15.51
N ASP A 133 12.16 -9.33 14.37
CA ASP A 133 12.36 -8.57 13.15
C ASP A 133 11.98 -9.44 11.92
N PRO A 134 10.68 -9.53 11.59
CA PRO A 134 10.21 -10.47 10.58
C PRO A 134 10.65 -10.13 9.15
N TYR A 135 11.02 -8.88 8.90
CA TYR A 135 11.30 -8.32 7.58
C TYR A 135 12.66 -7.62 7.58
N PRO A 136 13.76 -8.39 7.50
CA PRO A 136 15.10 -7.88 7.68
C PRO A 136 15.42 -6.83 6.61
N LEU A 137 16.04 -5.74 7.04
CA LEU A 137 16.51 -4.66 6.17
C LEU A 137 17.77 -5.12 5.41
N LEU A 138 17.71 -5.11 4.08
CA LEU A 138 18.83 -5.46 3.20
C LEU A 138 19.67 -4.25 2.83
N GLY A 139 19.07 -3.05 2.80
CA GLY A 139 19.80 -1.80 2.63
C GLY A 139 18.94 -0.59 3.01
N PRO A 140 19.53 0.45 3.64
CA PRO A 140 18.81 1.65 4.07
C PRO A 140 18.40 2.60 2.94
N ASP A 141 18.92 2.39 1.73
CA ASP A 141 18.72 3.21 0.53
C ASP A 141 18.62 2.32 -0.73
N PRO A 142 18.10 2.82 -1.86
CA PRO A 142 17.92 2.00 -3.05
C PRO A 142 19.22 1.40 -3.57
N GLU A 143 20.33 2.15 -3.54
CA GLU A 143 21.63 1.69 -4.06
C GLU A 143 22.21 0.55 -3.24
N SER A 144 22.23 0.70 -1.90
CA SER A 144 22.73 -0.34 -0.99
C SER A 144 21.81 -1.55 -0.95
N GLY A 145 20.49 -1.34 -0.96
CA GLY A 145 19.50 -2.42 -1.04
C GLY A 145 19.60 -3.19 -2.36
N ARG A 146 19.78 -2.48 -3.48
CA ARG A 146 20.06 -3.08 -4.78
C ARG A 146 21.36 -3.88 -4.77
N ALA A 147 22.45 -3.32 -4.24
CA ALA A 147 23.72 -4.04 -4.14
C ALA A 147 23.58 -5.32 -3.29
N ALA A 148 22.83 -5.26 -2.18
CA ALA A 148 22.55 -6.41 -1.35
C ALA A 148 21.73 -7.48 -2.08
N VAL A 149 20.62 -7.10 -2.75
CA VAL A 149 19.82 -8.07 -3.51
C VAL A 149 20.62 -8.66 -4.69
N LEU A 150 21.36 -7.84 -5.44
CA LEU A 150 22.20 -8.32 -6.55
C LEU A 150 23.37 -9.19 -6.09
N GLY A 151 23.88 -9.00 -4.87
CA GLY A 151 24.89 -9.89 -4.27
C GLY A 151 24.34 -11.25 -3.86
N LEU A 152 23.02 -11.35 -3.63
CA LEU A 152 22.34 -12.57 -3.19
C LEU A 152 21.66 -13.31 -4.34
N VAL A 153 21.24 -12.59 -5.38
CA VAL A 153 20.62 -13.15 -6.58
C VAL A 153 21.72 -13.47 -7.59
N PRO A 154 21.84 -14.73 -8.06
CA PRO A 154 22.80 -15.10 -9.09
C PRO A 154 22.65 -14.21 -10.33
N GLU A 155 23.76 -13.93 -11.02
CA GLU A 155 23.73 -13.11 -12.21
C GLU A 155 22.73 -13.66 -13.25
N PRO A 156 22.03 -12.78 -14.00
CA PRO A 156 20.98 -13.19 -14.94
C PRO A 156 21.42 -14.26 -15.96
N GLY A 157 22.72 -14.33 -16.26
CA GLY A 157 23.33 -15.32 -17.15
C GLY A 157 23.31 -16.77 -16.64
N CYS A 158 22.99 -17.03 -15.37
CA CYS A 158 22.94 -18.40 -14.85
C CYS A 158 21.79 -19.25 -15.42
N GLY A 159 20.77 -18.61 -16.02
CA GLY A 159 19.56 -19.29 -16.49
C GLY A 159 18.79 -20.02 -15.38
N CYS A 160 19.02 -19.65 -14.12
CA CYS A 160 18.58 -20.39 -12.94
C CYS A 160 17.47 -19.67 -12.16
N CYS A 161 17.31 -18.36 -12.41
CA CYS A 161 16.35 -17.51 -11.76
C CYS A 161 15.63 -16.62 -12.78
N VAL A 162 14.38 -16.29 -12.49
CA VAL A 162 13.61 -15.25 -13.19
C VAL A 162 13.10 -14.22 -12.21
N THR A 163 12.80 -13.04 -12.74
CA THR A 163 12.35 -11.91 -11.94
C THR A 163 11.05 -11.36 -12.49
N ALA A 164 10.22 -10.83 -11.60
CA ALA A 164 9.00 -10.11 -11.93
C ALA A 164 8.80 -9.00 -10.89
N TRP A 165 8.12 -7.92 -11.26
CA TRP A 165 7.88 -6.83 -10.33
C TRP A 165 6.53 -6.16 -10.60
N THR A 166 6.05 -5.44 -9.59
CA THR A 166 4.84 -4.62 -9.67
C THR A 166 4.98 -3.42 -8.72
N THR A 167 4.17 -2.39 -8.95
CA THR A 167 4.13 -1.19 -8.12
C THR A 167 2.71 -0.91 -7.66
N PHE A 168 2.56 -0.37 -6.47
CA PHE A 168 1.31 0.23 -6.00
C PHE A 168 1.58 1.56 -5.29
N GLN A 169 0.55 2.38 -5.16
CA GLN A 169 0.64 3.67 -4.46
C GLN A 169 0.19 3.53 -3.01
N ILE A 170 1.04 3.92 -2.07
CA ILE A 170 0.65 4.21 -0.69
C ILE A 170 0.19 5.66 -0.64
N VAL A 171 -1.09 5.85 -0.34
CA VAL A 171 -1.65 7.17 -0.05
C VAL A 171 -1.92 7.31 1.43
N SER A 172 -2.03 8.56 1.88
CA SER A 172 -2.68 8.84 3.16
C SER A 172 -3.99 8.07 3.20
N ALA A 173 -4.40 7.60 4.37
CA ALA A 173 -5.76 7.12 4.55
C ALA A 173 -6.75 8.26 4.22
N SER A 174 -7.08 8.43 2.94
CA SER A 174 -8.33 9.05 2.56
C SER A 174 -9.36 8.07 3.08
N SER A 175 -10.02 8.42 4.18
CA SER A 175 -11.16 7.72 4.75
C SER A 175 -12.02 7.12 3.63
N GLY A 176 -11.80 5.84 3.34
CA GLY A 176 -12.37 5.15 2.20
C GLY A 176 -13.81 4.73 2.52
N SER A 177 -14.70 5.70 2.61
CA SER A 177 -16.15 5.58 2.46
C SER A 177 -16.78 6.98 2.54
N GLY A 178 -17.65 7.33 1.60
CA GLY A 178 -18.44 8.56 1.72
C GLY A 178 -19.36 8.53 2.95
N PHE A 179 -19.37 9.64 3.70
CA PHE A 179 -20.36 10.16 4.69
C PHE A 179 -20.77 9.26 5.87
N TRP A 180 -20.97 9.69 7.13
CA TRP A 180 -20.69 10.86 8.00
C TRP A 180 -21.04 10.38 9.45
N PRO A 181 -20.89 11.15 10.55
CA PRO A 181 -21.72 12.31 10.77
C PRO A 181 -20.89 13.54 11.11
N CYS A 182 -21.60 14.66 11.10
CA CYS A 182 -21.19 15.94 11.61
C CYS A 182 -20.36 15.77 12.90
N PRO A 183 -19.43 16.69 13.20
CA PRO A 183 -18.76 16.63 14.48
C PRO A 183 -19.78 16.49 15.61
N PRO A 184 -19.56 15.59 16.59
CA PRO A 184 -20.55 15.31 17.61
C PRO A 184 -20.82 16.58 18.40
N CYS A 185 -22.04 17.14 18.27
CA CYS A 185 -22.41 18.35 18.98
C CYS A 185 -23.14 18.10 20.30
N TRP A 186 -23.36 16.83 20.68
CA TRP A 186 -23.96 16.37 21.96
C TRP A 186 -25.20 17.15 22.44
N GLY A 187 -25.93 17.85 21.55
CA GLY A 187 -27.06 18.71 21.91
C GLY A 187 -26.69 20.06 22.55
N LEU A 188 -25.40 20.40 22.65
CA LEU A 188 -24.90 21.68 23.16
C LEU A 188 -24.64 22.58 21.94
N GLY A 189 -25.64 23.38 21.56
CA GLY A 189 -25.55 24.25 20.39
C GLY A 189 -24.45 25.34 20.48
N PRO A 190 -24.17 26.06 19.38
CA PRO A 190 -24.63 25.82 18.01
C PRO A 190 -23.86 24.67 17.37
N CYS A 191 -24.54 23.70 16.75
CA CYS A 191 -23.86 22.59 16.06
C CYS A 191 -23.22 23.05 14.74
N PRO A 192 -22.09 22.44 14.32
CA PRO A 192 -21.48 22.71 13.01
C PRO A 192 -22.47 22.49 11.86
N PRO A 193 -22.43 23.31 10.79
CA PRO A 193 -23.26 23.14 9.62
C PRO A 193 -23.05 21.75 9.04
N CYS A 194 -24.15 21.01 8.93
CA CYS A 194 -24.15 19.67 8.37
C CYS A 194 -25.13 19.67 7.21
N SER A 195 -24.75 20.35 6.13
CA SER A 195 -25.60 20.55 4.94
C SER A 195 -25.91 19.26 4.18
N GLY A 196 -25.33 18.13 4.58
CA GLY A 196 -25.44 16.86 3.86
C GLY A 196 -24.71 16.94 2.53
N PHE A 197 -24.00 15.87 2.16
CA PHE A 197 -23.34 15.73 0.86
C PHE A 197 -22.19 16.74 0.54
N GLY A 198 -21.12 16.77 1.34
CA GLY A 198 -19.75 17.16 0.90
C GLY A 198 -18.60 16.31 1.49
N PHE A 199 -17.58 15.95 0.69
CA PHE A 199 -16.42 15.14 1.13
C PHE A 199 -15.48 15.99 2.01
N VAL A 200 -15.28 15.62 3.27
CA VAL A 200 -14.36 16.31 4.19
C VAL A 200 -13.11 15.44 4.36
N GLY A 201 -12.00 15.88 3.78
CA GLY A 201 -10.71 15.18 3.88
C GLY A 201 -10.10 15.25 5.28
N SER A 202 -9.06 14.45 5.52
CA SER A 202 -8.25 14.60 6.72
C SER A 202 -7.66 16.01 6.82
N GLY A 203 -7.63 16.57 8.03
CA GLY A 203 -7.24 17.95 8.29
C GLY A 203 -8.33 18.99 7.99
N ALA A 204 -9.50 18.61 7.47
CA ALA A 204 -10.60 19.54 7.29
C ALA A 204 -11.53 19.57 8.52
N GLY A 205 -12.18 20.71 8.74
CA GLY A 205 -12.93 20.95 9.97
C GLY A 205 -13.83 22.18 9.94
N TRP A 206 -14.50 22.40 11.06
CA TRP A 206 -15.38 23.54 11.32
C TRP A 206 -14.89 24.28 12.56
N PHE A 207 -14.77 25.61 12.46
CA PHE A 207 -14.41 26.50 13.55
C PHE A 207 -15.59 27.42 13.86
N LEU A 208 -15.99 27.49 15.13
CA LEU A 208 -16.93 28.47 15.63
C LEU A 208 -16.14 29.65 16.17
N ASP A 209 -16.27 30.80 15.50
CA ASP A 209 -15.65 32.03 15.95
C ASP A 209 -16.42 32.66 17.13
N ALA A 210 -15.81 33.65 17.78
CA ALA A 210 -16.42 34.37 18.91
C ALA A 210 -17.74 35.09 18.56
N THR A 211 -18.07 35.26 17.27
CA THR A 211 -19.34 35.84 16.83
C THR A 211 -20.47 34.81 16.74
N GLY A 212 -20.17 33.53 16.98
CA GLY A 212 -21.13 32.44 16.84
C GLY A 212 -21.29 31.96 15.39
N THR A 213 -20.35 32.29 14.51
CA THR A 213 -20.39 31.90 13.10
C THR A 213 -19.50 30.71 12.85
N TRP A 214 -20.04 29.69 12.19
CA TRP A 214 -19.27 28.53 11.75
C TRP A 214 -18.53 28.79 10.45
N ARG A 215 -17.24 28.44 10.42
CA ARG A 215 -16.36 28.55 9.24
C ARG A 215 -15.73 27.21 8.94
N PHE A 216 -15.81 26.79 7.68
CA PHE A 216 -15.07 25.63 7.21
C PHE A 216 -13.59 25.99 7.05
N PHE A 217 -12.70 25.07 7.41
CA PHE A 217 -11.26 25.21 7.20
C PHE A 217 -10.64 23.88 6.76
N VAL A 218 -9.45 23.98 6.15
CA VAL A 218 -8.58 22.86 5.82
C VAL A 218 -7.19 23.16 6.35
N GLY A 219 -6.59 22.22 7.07
CA GLY A 219 -5.31 22.38 7.76
C GLY A 219 -5.49 22.61 9.25
N ASP A 220 -4.69 23.51 9.81
CA ASP A 220 -4.72 23.78 11.25
C ASP A 220 -5.99 24.53 11.66
N CYS A 221 -6.44 24.24 12.88
CA CYS A 221 -7.51 24.99 13.52
C CYS A 221 -7.16 26.49 13.59
N PRO A 222 -8.03 27.38 13.06
CA PRO A 222 -7.79 28.82 13.03
C PRO A 222 -7.39 29.39 14.40
N SER A 223 -6.53 30.42 14.41
CA SER A 223 -6.13 31.13 15.64
C SER A 223 -7.19 32.14 16.07
N GLY A 224 -7.55 32.15 17.36
CA GLY A 224 -8.48 33.12 17.95
C GLY A 224 -9.30 32.50 19.09
N PRO A 225 -10.13 33.29 19.79
CA PRO A 225 -11.10 32.75 20.75
C PRO A 225 -12.19 31.98 20.01
N GLY A 226 -12.39 30.72 20.40
CA GLY A 226 -13.40 29.87 19.78
C GLY A 226 -13.15 28.39 20.02
N TRP A 227 -13.82 27.56 19.23
CA TRP A 227 -13.56 26.11 19.21
C TRP A 227 -13.65 25.56 17.79
N CYS A 228 -12.92 24.49 17.54
CA CYS A 228 -12.98 23.77 16.28
C CYS A 228 -13.16 22.27 16.49
N TRP A 229 -13.83 21.69 15.51
CA TRP A 229 -13.81 20.27 15.23
C TRP A 229 -13.00 20.03 13.97
N TYR A 230 -12.09 19.06 13.97
CA TYR A 230 -11.31 18.69 12.80
C TYR A 230 -11.15 17.17 12.67
N LEU A 231 -11.06 16.69 11.44
CA LEU A 231 -10.85 15.28 11.16
C LEU A 231 -9.35 14.95 11.21
N GLY A 232 -8.95 14.05 12.09
CA GLY A 232 -7.57 13.61 12.23
C GLY A 232 -7.11 12.78 11.02
N PRO A 233 -5.79 12.59 10.83
CA PRO A 233 -5.24 11.68 9.81
C PRO A 233 -5.69 10.22 9.98
N ASP A 234 -6.15 9.87 11.18
CA ASP A 234 -6.73 8.58 11.57
C ASP A 234 -8.24 8.47 11.26
N GLY A 235 -8.84 9.51 10.65
CA GLY A 235 -10.25 9.55 10.32
C GLY A 235 -11.18 9.80 11.51
N ARG A 236 -10.66 10.23 12.67
CA ARG A 236 -11.46 10.52 13.87
C ARG A 236 -11.69 12.01 14.07
N TRP A 237 -12.87 12.38 14.57
CA TRP A 237 -13.14 13.76 14.98
C TRP A 237 -12.35 14.12 16.22
N ASN A 238 -11.63 15.23 16.14
CA ASN A 238 -10.92 15.85 17.25
C ASN A 238 -11.58 17.20 17.56
N PHE A 239 -11.63 17.55 18.84
CA PHE A 239 -12.17 18.81 19.32
C PHE A 239 -11.08 19.60 20.02
N LYS A 240 -11.02 20.90 19.72
CA LYS A 240 -10.05 21.80 20.33
C LYS A 240 -10.75 23.12 20.68
N ILE A 241 -10.59 23.54 21.93
CA ILE A 241 -11.03 24.85 22.42
C ILE A 241 -9.81 25.76 22.51
N GLN A 242 -9.96 26.99 22.04
CA GLN A 242 -8.98 28.05 22.21
C GLN A 242 -9.60 29.14 23.07
N LEU A 243 -9.13 29.21 24.32
CA LEU A 243 -9.47 30.26 25.25
C LEU A 243 -8.43 31.37 25.13
N CYS A 244 -8.90 32.61 25.02
CA CYS A 244 -8.06 33.80 25.05
C CYS A 244 -8.45 34.63 26.28
N PHE A 245 -7.44 35.13 27.01
CA PHE A 245 -7.61 36.00 28.17
C PHE A 245 -6.87 37.31 27.91
N GLY A 246 -7.58 38.45 27.96
CA GLY A 246 -7.01 39.77 27.67
C GLY A 246 -7.35 40.27 26.26
N ASN A 247 -6.45 41.02 25.63
CA ASN A 247 -6.66 41.57 24.29
C ASN A 247 -6.42 40.49 23.23
N CYS A 248 -7.49 40.01 22.59
CA CYS A 248 -7.44 39.05 21.51
C CYS A 248 -7.33 39.77 20.15
N PRO A 249 -6.60 39.21 19.16
CA PRO A 249 -6.47 39.75 17.80
C PRO A 249 -7.73 39.59 16.95
#